data_AF-A0A924Y8W1-F1
#
_entry.id   AF-A0A924Y8W1-F1
#
_cell.length_a   1.000
_cell.length_b   1.000
_cell.length_c   1.000
_cell.angle_alpha   90.00
_cell.angle_beta   90.00
_cell.angle_gamma   90.00
#
_symmetry.space_group_name_H-M   'P 1'
#
loop_
_entity.id
_entity.type
_entity.pdbx_description
1 polymer ?
#
loop_
_entity_poly.entity_id
_entity_poly.type
_entity_poly.pdbx_seq_one_letter_code
_entity_poly.pdbx_strand_id
1 'polypeptide(L)'
;MPELFNIELETGHHGNVLAERLLFYSVALTQEYRLPVRSAVFLSRREADSPALTGSFERKYTDNTVYLHFDYHVVRVWKLPV
;
A
#
# COMPACT_ATOMS: atom_id res chain seq x y z
N MET A 1 0.22 5.36 21.31
CA MET A 1 1.55 5.78 20.82
C MET A 1 1.33 6.54 19.51
N PRO A 2 2.12 7.59 19.20
CA PRO A 2 1.98 8.30 17.93
C PRO A 2 2.39 7.40 16.74
N GLU A 3 1.70 7.56 15.61
CA GLU A 3 1.96 6.85 14.36
C GLU A 3 1.78 7.79 13.16
N LEU A 4 2.41 7.48 12.03
CA LEU A 4 2.28 8.20 10.78
C LEU A 4 1.34 7.47 9.82
N PHE A 5 0.67 8.25 8.97
CA PHE A 5 -0.16 7.72 7.90
C PHE A 5 0.43 8.11 6.54
N ASN A 6 0.82 7.10 5.77
CA ASN A 6 1.17 7.25 4.36
C ASN A 6 -0.08 6.97 3.52
N ILE A 7 -0.67 8.02 2.94
CA ILE A 7 -1.93 7.93 2.19
C ILE A 7 -1.68 8.31 0.74
N GLU A 8 -2.00 7.40 -0.17
CA GLU A 8 -1.98 7.66 -1.60
C GLU A 8 -3.39 7.66 -2.19
N LEU A 9 -3.70 8.66 -3.03
CA LEU A 9 -4.96 8.76 -3.77
C LEU A 9 -4.72 8.35 -5.21
N GLU A 10 -5.38 7.28 -5.63
CA GLU A 10 -5.16 6.69 -6.95
C GLU A 10 -6.40 6.77 -7.83
N THR A 11 -6.17 7.25 -9.05
CA THR A 11 -7.19 7.41 -10.09
C THR A 11 -6.91 6.55 -11.32
N GLY A 12 -5.74 5.91 -11.40
CA GLY A 12 -5.28 5.12 -12.54
C GLY A 12 -4.94 3.67 -12.19
N HIS A 13 -4.72 2.85 -13.22
CA HIS A 13 -4.46 1.41 -13.07
C HIS A 13 -2.96 1.14 -12.91
N HIS A 14 -2.46 1.14 -11.66
CA HIS A 14 -1.03 0.98 -11.36
C HIS A 14 -0.66 -0.39 -10.76
N GLY A 15 -1.63 -1.29 -10.52
CA GLY A 15 -1.40 -2.67 -10.09
C GLY A 15 -0.39 -2.79 -8.92
N ASN A 16 0.57 -3.72 -9.02
CA ASN A 16 1.59 -3.95 -7.99
C ASN A 16 2.58 -2.79 -7.81
N VAL A 17 2.76 -1.93 -8.82
CA VAL A 17 3.69 -0.79 -8.73
C VAL A 17 3.29 0.15 -7.58
N LEU A 18 1.99 0.23 -7.31
CA LEU A 18 1.44 0.98 -6.19
C LEU A 18 1.91 0.43 -4.83
N ALA A 19 1.83 -0.89 -4.64
CA ALA A 19 2.21 -1.51 -3.37
C ALA A 19 3.72 -1.37 -3.11
N GLU A 20 4.54 -1.46 -4.16
CA GLU A 20 5.98 -1.20 -4.10
C GLU A 20 6.29 0.24 -3.66
N ARG A 21 5.53 1.20 -4.19
CA ARG A 21 5.68 2.63 -3.84
C ARG A 21 5.25 2.92 -2.40
N LEU A 22 4.13 2.34 -1.96
CA LEU A 22 3.68 2.44 -0.56
C LEU A 22 4.73 1.88 0.41
N LEU A 23 5.33 0.73 0.08
CA LEU A 23 6.43 0.15 0.87
C LEU A 23 7.62 1.12 0.92
N PHE A 24 8.04 1.66 -0.21
CA PHE A 24 9.17 2.60 -0.29
C PHE A 24 8.95 3.81 0.64
N TYR A 25 7.80 4.47 0.55
CA TYR A 25 7.49 5.61 1.41
C TYR A 25 7.33 5.23 2.89
N SER A 26 6.76 4.06 3.18
CA SER A 26 6.67 3.56 4.57
C SER A 26 8.04 3.43 5.21
N VAL A 27 9.01 2.87 4.49
CA VAL A 27 10.39 2.73 4.98
C VAL A 27 11.06 4.10 5.14
N ALA A 28 10.92 4.99 4.16
CA ALA A 28 11.49 6.34 4.20
C ALA A 28 10.98 7.15 5.41
N LEU A 29 9.66 7.16 5.63
CA LEU A 29 9.03 7.85 6.76
C LEU A 29 9.44 7.23 8.10
N THR A 30 9.52 5.90 8.18
CA THR A 30 10.00 5.23 9.39
C THR A 30 11.43 5.64 9.73
N GLN A 31 12.30 5.75 8.73
CA GLN A 31 13.69 6.17 8.91
C GLN A 31 13.80 7.62 9.41
N GLU A 32 13.02 8.52 8.82
CA GLU A 32 13.06 9.96 9.11
C GLU A 32 12.48 10.28 10.50
N TYR A 33 11.31 9.71 10.82
CA TYR A 33 10.54 10.11 12.01
C TYR A 33 10.65 9.14 13.19
N ARG A 34 11.20 7.94 12.97
CA ARG A 34 11.30 6.87 14.00
C ARG A 34 9.94 6.51 14.62
N LEU A 35 8.87 6.64 13.84
CA LEU A 35 7.51 6.28 14.20
C LEU A 35 7.02 5.12 13.32
N PRO A 36 6.11 4.28 13.82
CA PRO A 36 5.42 3.30 12.99
C PRO A 36 4.59 4.02 11.92
N VAL A 37 4.53 3.44 10.72
CA VAL A 37 3.80 3.99 9.58
C VAL A 37 2.69 3.01 9.17
N ARG A 38 1.45 3.50 9.10
CA ARG A 38 0.36 2.80 8.43
C ARG A 38 0.22 3.31 7.01
N SER A 39 0.17 2.39 6.05
CA SER A 39 0.03 2.73 4.64
C SER A 39 -1.37 2.40 4.12
N ALA A 40 -1.94 3.29 3.32
CA ALA A 40 -3.24 3.07 2.69
C ALA A 40 -3.28 3.68 1.28
N VAL A 41 -3.96 3.00 0.36
CA VAL A 41 -4.40 3.58 -0.92
C VAL A 41 -5.91 3.79 -0.91
N PHE A 42 -6.32 4.94 -1.43
CA PHE A 42 -7.69 5.28 -1.72
C PHE A 42 -7.93 5.25 -3.24
N LEU A 43 -8.67 4.24 -3.68
CA LEU A 43 -9.04 4.07 -5.08
C LEU A 43 -10.31 4.86 -5.35
N SER A 44 -10.16 5.95 -6.10
CA SER A 44 -11.24 6.92 -6.33
C SER A 44 -12.26 6.42 -7.37
N ARG A 45 -11.85 5.52 -8.25
CA ARG A 45 -12.67 5.00 -9.36
C ARG A 45 -12.50 3.50 -9.50
N ARG A 46 -13.46 2.83 -10.14
CA ARG A 46 -13.43 1.37 -10.34
C ARG A 46 -12.25 0.95 -11.22
N GLU A 47 -11.89 1.78 -12.20
CA GLU A 47 -10.82 1.53 -13.16
C GLU A 47 -9.43 1.52 -12.50
N ALA A 48 -9.29 2.19 -11.35
CA ALA A 48 -8.06 2.15 -10.54
C ALA A 48 -7.94 0.87 -9.71
N ASP A 49 -9.01 0.07 -9.59
CA ASP A 49 -8.98 -1.22 -8.91
C ASP A 49 -8.23 -2.26 -9.75
N SER A 50 -7.55 -3.16 -9.05
CA SER A 50 -6.80 -4.25 -9.67
C SER A 50 -6.87 -5.46 -8.76
N PRO A 51 -7.00 -6.69 -9.32
CA PRO A 51 -6.89 -7.93 -8.54
C PRO A 51 -5.55 -8.05 -7.79
N ALA A 52 -4.54 -7.31 -8.23
CA ALA A 52 -3.22 -7.26 -7.60
C ALA A 52 -3.21 -6.43 -6.29
N LEU A 53 -4.23 -5.60 -6.05
CA LEU A 53 -4.36 -4.79 -4.83
C LEU A 53 -5.09 -5.57 -3.74
N THR A 54 -4.36 -6.51 -3.13
CA THR A 54 -4.84 -7.44 -2.11
C THR A 54 -4.76 -6.90 -0.69
N GLY A 55 -4.02 -5.80 -0.48
CA GLY A 55 -3.71 -5.27 0.86
C GLY A 55 -2.45 -5.86 1.49
N SER A 56 -1.72 -6.71 0.77
CA SER A 56 -0.39 -7.17 1.16
C SER A 56 0.54 -7.23 -0.04
N PHE A 57 1.83 -7.09 0.22
CA PHE A 57 2.88 -7.15 -0.78
C PHE A 57 4.03 -8.00 -0.27
N GLU A 58 4.46 -8.94 -1.10
CA GLU A 58 5.53 -9.87 -0.77
C GLU A 58 6.67 -9.78 -1.76
N ARG A 59 7.89 -9.83 -1.24
CA ARG A 59 9.07 -10.19 -2.05
C ARG A 59 9.56 -11.56 -1.64
N LYS A 60 9.90 -12.35 -2.65
CA LYS A 60 10.35 -13.74 -2.52
C LYS A 60 11.71 -13.90 -3.17
N TYR A 61 12.54 -14.77 -2.59
CA TYR A 61 13.71 -15.29 -3.27
C TYR A 61 13.30 -16.25 -4.40
N THR A 62 14.27 -16.73 -5.18
CA THR A 62 14.04 -17.67 -6.28
C THR A 62 13.53 -19.04 -5.82
N ASP A 63 13.75 -19.41 -4.56
CA ASP A 63 13.22 -20.62 -3.92
C ASP A 63 11.81 -20.44 -3.33
N ASN A 64 11.14 -19.32 -3.64
CA ASN A 64 9.85 -18.88 -3.10
C ASN A 64 9.84 -18.54 -1.60
N THR A 65 10.97 -18.52 -0.91
CA THR A 65 11.04 -18.06 0.49
C THR A 65 10.69 -16.57 0.55
N VAL A 66 9.68 -16.21 1.35
CA VAL A 66 9.28 -14.80 1.59
C VAL A 66 10.31 -14.14 2.51
N TYR A 67 10.92 -13.05 2.05
CA TYR A 67 11.87 -12.29 2.87
C TYR A 67 11.34 -10.90 3.28
N LEU A 68 10.28 -10.44 2.61
CA LEU A 68 9.59 -9.21 2.94
C LEU A 68 8.10 -9.44 2.80
N HIS A 69 7.37 -9.10 3.86
CA HIS A 69 5.91 -9.01 3.87
C HIS A 69 5.54 -7.60 4.31
N PHE A 70 4.65 -6.95 3.57
CA PHE A 70 4.22 -5.58 3.81
C PHE A 70 2.70 -5.47 3.70
N ASP A 71 2.06 -5.08 4.79
CA ASP A 71 0.62 -4.86 4.85
C ASP A 71 0.25 -3.40 4.59
N TYR A 72 -0.83 -3.20 3.83
CA TYR A 72 -1.40 -1.88 3.57
C TYR A 72 -2.91 -1.97 3.37
N HIS A 73 -3.61 -0.85 3.60
CA HIS A 73 -5.06 -0.81 3.42
C HIS A 73 -5.43 -0.40 2.00
N VAL A 74 -6.42 -1.09 1.41
CA VAL A 74 -7.03 -0.70 0.13
C VAL A 74 -8.44 -0.22 0.39
N VAL A 75 -8.65 1.09 0.26
CA VAL A 75 -9.95 1.73 0.40
C VAL A 75 -10.54 1.98 -0.97
N ARG A 76 -11.62 1.28 -1.30
CA ARG A 76 -12.38 1.49 -2.55
C ARG A 76 -13.45 2.52 -2.32
N VAL A 77 -13.10 3.81 -2.47
CA VAL A 77 -13.97 4.95 -2.13
C VAL A 77 -15.29 4.88 -2.89
N TRP A 78 -15.25 4.48 -4.16
CA TRP A 78 -16.44 4.33 -5.00
C TRP A 78 -17.43 3.25 -4.54
N LYS A 79 -17.06 2.38 -3.58
CA LYS A 79 -17.96 1.41 -2.94
C LYS A 79 -18.52 1.90 -1.61
N LEU A 80 -18.04 3.02 -1.08
CA LEU A 80 -18.51 3.52 0.20
C LEU A 80 -19.88 4.19 0.04
N PRO A 81 -20.79 4.01 1.03
CA PRO A 81 -22.06 4.73 1.05
C PRO A 81 -21.81 6.24 1.20
N VAL A 82 -22.69 7.03 0.58
CA VAL A 82 -22.71 8.51 0.66
C VAL A 82 -23.61 8.94 1.81
#